data_AF-A0A376J407-F1
#
_entry.id   AF-A0A376J407-F1
#
_cell.length_a   1.000
_cell.length_b   1.000
_cell.length_c   1.000
_cell.angle_alpha   90.00
_cell.angle_beta   90.00
_cell.angle_gamma   90.00
#
_symmetry.space_group_name_H-M   'P 1'
#
loop_
_entity.id
_entity.type
_entity.pdbx_description
1 polymer ?
#
loop_
_entity_poly.entity_id
_entity_poly.type
_entity_poly.pdbx_seq_one_letter_code
_entity_poly.pdbx_strand_id
1 'polypeptide(L)'
;MSAIDSQLPSSSGQDRPTDEVDRILSPGKLIILGLQHVLVMYAGAVAVPLMIGDRLGLSKEAIAMLISSDLFCCGIVTLLQCIGIGRFMGIRLPVIMSVTFAAVTPMIAIGMNPDIGLLGIFGATIAAGFITTLLAPLIGRLMPLFPPLVTGVVITSIGLSIIQVGIDWAAGGKGNPQYGNPVYLGISFAVLIFILLITRYAKGFMSNVAVLLGIVFGFLLSWMMNEVNLSGLHDASWFAIVTPMSFGMPIFDPVSILTMTAVLIIVFIESMGMFLALGEIVGRKLSSHDIIRGLRVDGVGTMGDAANLLI
;
A
#
# COMPACT_ATOMS: atom_id res chain seq x y z
N MET A 1 -39.69 31.95 25.85
CA MET A 1 -39.73 30.95 26.93
C MET A 1 -41.04 30.18 26.79
N SER A 2 -41.02 29.07 26.05
CA SER A 2 -42.17 28.20 25.80
C SER A 2 -41.66 26.78 25.60
N ALA A 3 -42.34 25.83 26.23
CA ALA A 3 -41.91 24.49 26.55
C ALA A 3 -41.81 23.55 25.33
N ILE A 4 -40.59 23.30 24.84
CA ILE A 4 -40.26 22.19 23.94
C ILE A 4 -38.89 21.64 24.36
N ASP A 5 -38.75 21.23 25.62
CA ASP A 5 -37.47 20.77 26.18
C ASP A 5 -37.66 19.59 27.15
N SER A 6 -38.50 18.61 26.78
CA SER A 6 -38.85 17.52 27.71
C SER A 6 -39.21 16.16 27.12
N GLN A 7 -38.67 15.75 25.96
CA GLN A 7 -38.79 14.34 25.51
C GLN A 7 -37.56 13.81 24.75
N LEU A 8 -36.39 13.83 25.40
CA LEU A 8 -35.34 12.86 25.08
C LEU A 8 -35.43 11.72 26.10
N PRO A 9 -35.60 10.45 25.70
CA PRO A 9 -35.56 9.34 26.63
C PRO A 9 -34.19 9.32 27.30
N SER A 10 -34.18 9.47 28.63
CA SER A 10 -33.01 9.16 29.45
C SER A 10 -32.77 7.66 29.37
N SER A 11 -31.95 7.21 28.41
CA SER A 11 -31.53 5.81 28.32
C SER A 11 -30.57 5.49 29.46
N SER A 12 -31.13 5.06 30.57
CA SER A 12 -30.44 4.37 31.66
C SER A 12 -29.76 3.10 31.16
N GLY A 13 -28.44 3.02 31.30
CA GLY A 13 -27.70 1.78 31.61
C GLY A 13 -27.92 0.55 30.73
N GLN A 14 -27.97 0.67 29.40
CA GLN A 14 -27.78 -0.47 28.49
C GLN A 14 -26.37 -0.43 27.92
N ASP A 15 -25.63 -1.54 28.06
CA ASP A 15 -24.38 -1.80 27.35
C ASP A 15 -24.50 -1.28 25.92
N ARG A 16 -23.77 -0.22 25.58
CA ARG A 16 -23.64 0.17 24.18
C ARG A 16 -23.03 -1.05 23.48
N PRO A 17 -23.68 -1.65 22.48
CA PRO A 17 -23.06 -2.70 21.70
C PRO A 17 -21.71 -2.13 21.25
N THR A 18 -20.63 -2.83 21.58
CA THR A 18 -19.29 -2.44 21.13
C THR A 18 -19.39 -2.22 19.63
N ASP A 19 -18.94 -1.06 19.17
CA ASP A 19 -18.90 -0.75 17.74
C ASP A 19 -18.29 -1.95 17.00
N GLU A 20 -18.89 -2.38 15.88
CA GLU A 20 -18.43 -3.55 15.13
C GLU A 20 -16.95 -3.42 14.75
N VAL A 21 -16.44 -2.20 14.58
CA VAL A 21 -15.02 -1.90 14.36
C VAL A 21 -14.15 -2.21 15.59
N ASP A 22 -14.67 -1.98 16.79
CA ASP A 22 -13.94 -2.18 18.06
C ASP A 22 -14.12 -3.60 18.61
N ARG A 23 -14.91 -4.43 17.94
CA ARG A 23 -15.22 -5.80 18.36
C ARG A 23 -14.02 -6.73 18.15
N ILE A 24 -13.52 -7.28 19.24
CA ILE A 24 -12.47 -8.31 19.18
C ILE A 24 -13.11 -9.67 18.86
N LEU A 25 -12.71 -10.25 17.72
CA LEU A 25 -13.16 -11.57 17.28
C LEU A 25 -12.43 -12.69 18.03
N SER A 26 -12.94 -13.93 17.92
CA SER A 26 -12.24 -15.09 18.50
C SER A 26 -10.84 -15.24 17.89
N PRO A 27 -9.84 -15.71 18.66
CA PRO A 27 -8.44 -15.77 18.19
C PRO A 27 -8.27 -16.50 16.85
N GLY A 28 -9.00 -17.60 16.64
CA GLY A 28 -8.96 -18.32 15.36
C GLY A 28 -9.50 -17.51 14.18
N LYS A 29 -10.59 -16.74 14.38
CA LYS A 29 -11.12 -15.85 13.35
C LYS A 29 -10.17 -14.69 13.07
N LEU A 30 -9.55 -14.11 14.10
CA LEU A 30 -8.54 -13.06 13.95
C LEU A 30 -7.35 -13.53 13.11
N ILE A 31 -6.82 -14.73 13.39
CA ILE A 31 -5.70 -15.29 12.63
C ILE A 31 -6.09 -15.47 11.15
N ILE A 32 -7.24 -16.09 10.88
CA ILE A 32 -7.68 -16.37 9.50
C ILE A 32 -7.94 -15.08 8.73
N LEU A 33 -8.65 -14.12 9.34
CA LEU A 33 -8.97 -12.85 8.70
C LEU A 33 -7.76 -11.94 8.55
N GLY A 34 -6.86 -11.92 9.54
CA GLY A 34 -5.59 -11.20 9.46
C GLY A 34 -4.72 -11.75 8.34
N LEU A 35 -4.60 -13.08 8.25
CA LEU A 35 -3.91 -13.74 7.15
C LEU A 35 -4.54 -13.37 5.79
N GLN A 36 -5.87 -13.34 5.70
CA GLN A 36 -6.56 -12.91 4.49
C GLN A 36 -6.16 -11.49 4.06
N HIS A 37 -6.09 -10.53 4.99
CA HIS A 37 -5.74 -9.13 4.69
C HIS A 37 -4.28 -9.03 4.23
N VAL A 38 -3.35 -9.75 4.88
CA VAL A 38 -1.95 -9.80 4.47
C VAL A 38 -1.81 -10.36 3.05
N LEU A 39 -2.51 -11.47 2.76
CA LEU A 39 -2.43 -12.13 1.46
C LEU A 39 -3.00 -11.26 0.32
N VAL A 40 -4.04 -10.48 0.59
CA VAL A 40 -4.60 -9.53 -0.38
C VAL A 40 -3.66 -8.34 -0.59
N MET A 41 -3.09 -7.81 0.49
CA MET A 41 -2.14 -6.70 0.44
C MET A 41 -0.85 -7.05 -0.30
N TYR A 42 -0.34 -8.28 -0.13
CA TYR A 42 0.95 -8.73 -0.66
C TYR A 42 1.09 -8.50 -2.16
N ALA A 43 0.05 -8.78 -2.95
CA ALA A 43 0.09 -8.62 -4.40
C ALA A 43 0.33 -7.16 -4.84
N GLY A 44 -0.21 -6.18 -4.11
CA GLY A 44 0.00 -4.76 -4.37
C GLY A 44 1.32 -4.24 -3.82
N ALA A 45 1.67 -4.64 -2.59
CA ALA A 45 2.86 -4.14 -1.89
C ALA A 45 4.16 -4.50 -2.61
N VAL A 46 4.32 -5.74 -3.06
CA VAL A 46 5.55 -6.23 -3.70
C VAL A 46 5.83 -5.55 -5.05
N ALA A 47 4.79 -5.04 -5.71
CA ALA A 47 4.90 -4.55 -7.06
C ALA A 47 5.77 -3.29 -7.18
N VAL A 48 5.65 -2.34 -6.25
CA VAL A 48 6.38 -1.07 -6.28
C VAL A 48 7.90 -1.29 -6.11
N PRO A 49 8.39 -2.01 -5.08
CA PRO A 49 9.81 -2.36 -4.96
C PRO A 49 10.36 -3.11 -6.17
N LEU A 50 9.57 -4.04 -6.74
CA LEU A 50 9.98 -4.79 -7.93
C LEU A 50 10.13 -3.88 -9.15
N MET A 51 9.21 -2.93 -9.34
CA MET A 51 9.28 -1.94 -10.43
C MET A 51 10.50 -1.03 -10.29
N ILE A 52 10.74 -0.49 -9.09
CA ILE A 52 11.90 0.39 -8.84
C ILE A 52 13.19 -0.41 -9.03
N GLY A 53 13.26 -1.61 -8.46
CA GLY A 53 14.42 -2.48 -8.56
C GLY A 53 14.79 -2.86 -9.99
N ASP A 54 13.81 -3.25 -10.78
CA ASP A 54 13.98 -3.57 -12.21
C ASP A 54 14.51 -2.37 -12.99
N ARG A 55 13.92 -1.18 -12.79
CA ARG A 55 14.29 0.04 -13.53
C ARG A 55 15.63 0.63 -13.11
N LEU A 56 16.03 0.46 -11.85
CA LEU A 56 17.33 0.91 -11.35
C LEU A 56 18.42 -0.15 -11.51
N GLY A 57 18.09 -1.35 -12.02
CA GLY A 57 19.05 -2.44 -12.20
C GLY A 57 19.61 -2.99 -10.89
N LEU A 58 18.81 -3.00 -9.82
CA LEU A 58 19.22 -3.51 -8.52
C LEU A 58 19.40 -5.04 -8.55
N SER A 59 20.28 -5.56 -7.68
CA SER A 59 20.46 -7.00 -7.53
C SER A 59 19.19 -7.66 -6.96
N LYS A 60 19.01 -8.96 -7.19
CA LYS A 60 17.84 -9.69 -6.67
C LYS A 60 17.77 -9.66 -5.14
N GLU A 61 18.94 -9.68 -4.50
CA GLU A 61 19.08 -9.59 -3.05
C GLU A 61 18.62 -8.22 -2.54
N ALA A 62 19.01 -7.14 -3.23
CA ALA A 62 18.55 -5.80 -2.92
C ALA A 62 17.03 -5.66 -3.08
N ILE A 63 16.45 -6.21 -4.15
CA ILE A 63 14.99 -6.19 -4.36
C ILE A 63 14.26 -6.99 -3.27
N ALA A 64 14.76 -8.17 -2.92
CA ALA A 64 14.20 -8.99 -1.85
C ALA A 64 14.23 -8.27 -0.49
N MET A 65 15.31 -7.52 -0.24
CA MET A 65 15.44 -6.68 0.94
C MET A 65 14.46 -5.50 0.92
N LEU A 66 14.31 -4.79 -0.20
CA LEU A 66 13.32 -3.72 -0.36
C LEU A 66 11.91 -4.24 -0.05
N ILE A 67 11.54 -5.39 -0.60
CA ILE A 67 10.22 -6.02 -0.37
C ILE A 67 10.03 -6.37 1.11
N SER A 68 11.05 -6.96 1.74
CA SER A 68 10.94 -7.41 3.14
C SER A 68 10.81 -6.21 4.10
N SER A 69 11.60 -5.16 3.87
CA SER A 69 11.55 -3.93 4.65
C SER A 69 10.25 -3.17 4.46
N ASP A 70 9.74 -3.08 3.23
CA ASP A 70 8.47 -2.45 2.90
C ASP A 70 7.30 -3.17 3.60
N LEU A 71 7.20 -4.50 3.46
CA LEU A 71 6.14 -5.29 4.11
C LEU A 71 6.18 -5.16 5.64
N PHE A 72 7.39 -5.10 6.22
CA PHE A 72 7.56 -4.89 7.65
C PHE A 72 7.06 -3.50 8.09
N CYS A 73 7.47 -2.45 7.37
CA CYS A 73 7.04 -1.09 7.66
C CYS A 73 5.52 -0.92 7.46
N CYS A 74 4.98 -1.40 6.34
CA CYS A 74 3.54 -1.42 6.05
C CYS A 74 2.74 -2.07 7.19
N GLY A 75 3.24 -3.16 7.77
CA GLY A 75 2.64 -3.79 8.95
C GLY A 75 2.63 -2.86 10.18
N ILE A 76 3.75 -2.21 10.50
CA ILE A 76 3.86 -1.26 11.61
C ILE A 76 2.93 -0.05 11.39
N VAL A 77 2.94 0.52 10.19
CA VAL A 77 2.13 1.70 9.85
C VAL A 77 0.64 1.36 9.86
N THR A 78 0.26 0.16 9.40
CA THR A 78 -1.12 -0.36 9.52
C THR A 78 -1.56 -0.43 10.98
N LEU A 79 -0.71 -0.98 11.87
CA LEU A 79 -1.00 -1.01 13.31
C LEU A 79 -1.10 0.40 13.89
N LEU A 80 -0.19 1.30 13.52
CA LEU A 80 -0.22 2.70 13.94
C LEU A 80 -1.51 3.40 13.49
N GLN A 81 -1.99 3.12 12.28
CA GLN A 81 -3.20 3.71 11.72
C GLN A 81 -4.47 3.19 12.41
N CYS A 82 -4.52 1.89 12.67
CA CYS A 82 -5.66 1.20 13.29
C CYS A 82 -5.75 1.45 14.81
N ILE A 83 -4.63 1.43 15.53
CA ILE A 83 -4.61 1.65 16.99
C ILE A 83 -4.65 3.15 17.31
N GLY A 84 -3.85 3.93 16.56
CA GLY A 84 -3.65 5.36 16.76
C GLY A 84 -2.88 5.71 18.05
N ILE A 85 -2.04 6.73 17.97
CA ILE A 85 -1.32 7.28 19.13
C ILE A 85 -2.06 8.53 19.63
N GLY A 86 -2.72 8.38 20.79
CA GLY A 86 -3.45 9.46 21.44
C GLY A 86 -4.54 10.06 20.54
N ARG A 87 -4.69 11.39 20.58
CA ARG A 87 -5.54 12.16 19.67
C ARG A 87 -4.77 12.73 18.47
N PHE A 88 -3.51 12.36 18.30
CA PHE A 88 -2.61 13.02 17.35
C PHE A 88 -2.46 12.25 16.03
N MET A 89 -2.42 10.91 16.11
CA MET A 89 -2.20 10.01 14.97
C MET A 89 -3.22 8.87 14.95
N GLY A 90 -3.45 8.33 13.76
CA GLY A 90 -4.29 7.17 13.51
C GLY A 90 -5.77 7.52 13.43
N ILE A 91 -6.41 7.12 12.34
CA ILE A 91 -7.84 7.32 12.13
C ILE A 91 -8.70 6.33 12.93
N ARG A 92 -8.10 5.24 13.47
CA ARG A 92 -8.78 4.20 14.24
C ARG A 92 -9.91 3.52 13.49
N LEU A 93 -9.66 3.27 12.21
CA LEU A 93 -10.46 2.45 11.31
C LEU A 93 -9.59 1.30 10.79
N PRO A 94 -10.18 0.20 10.31
CA PRO A 94 -9.44 -0.94 9.76
C PRO A 94 -8.88 -0.61 8.38
N VAL A 95 -7.90 0.29 8.35
CA VAL A 95 -7.19 0.75 7.15
C VAL A 95 -5.91 -0.07 7.03
N ILE A 96 -5.77 -0.79 5.92
CA ILE A 96 -4.51 -1.42 5.54
C ILE A 96 -3.65 -0.37 4.86
N MET A 97 -2.43 -0.18 5.36
CA MET A 97 -1.45 0.73 4.78
C MET A 97 -0.53 -0.06 3.86
N SER A 98 -0.29 0.48 2.66
CA SER A 98 0.61 -0.10 1.66
C SER A 98 1.28 1.00 0.84
N VAL A 99 2.21 0.62 -0.02
CA VAL A 99 2.87 1.50 -0.98
C VAL A 99 1.93 1.86 -2.13
N THR A 100 2.01 3.11 -2.56
CA THR A 100 1.20 3.65 -3.66
C THR A 100 2.00 3.68 -4.97
N PHE A 101 1.34 3.30 -6.05
CA PHE A 101 1.90 3.41 -7.39
C PHE A 101 2.02 4.86 -7.86
N ALA A 102 1.35 5.81 -7.21
CA ALA A 102 1.44 7.23 -7.56
C ALA A 102 2.90 7.75 -7.49
N ALA A 103 3.72 7.17 -6.60
CA ALA A 103 5.10 7.57 -6.41
C ALA A 103 6.10 6.91 -7.37
N VAL A 104 5.72 5.82 -8.05
CA VAL A 104 6.67 5.01 -8.83
C VAL A 104 7.36 5.80 -9.94
N THR A 105 6.60 6.55 -10.73
CA THR A 105 7.17 7.30 -11.88
C THR A 105 8.14 8.40 -11.42
N PRO A 106 7.77 9.27 -10.46
CA PRO A 106 8.71 10.22 -9.85
C PRO A 106 9.94 9.56 -9.22
N MET A 107 9.76 8.45 -8.49
CA MET A 107 10.85 7.72 -7.86
C MET A 107 11.85 7.18 -8.89
N ILE A 108 11.37 6.56 -9.97
CA ILE A 108 12.25 6.11 -11.06
C ILE A 108 12.99 7.30 -11.69
N ALA A 109 12.32 8.43 -11.92
CA ALA A 109 12.96 9.61 -12.49
C ALA A 109 14.09 10.15 -11.60
N ILE A 110 13.88 10.18 -10.28
CA ILE A 110 14.91 10.57 -9.30
C ILE A 110 16.05 9.54 -9.28
N GLY A 111 15.72 8.25 -9.23
CA GLY A 111 16.71 7.17 -9.14
C GLY A 111 17.56 6.99 -10.40
N MET A 112 17.10 7.47 -11.55
CA MET A 112 17.88 7.48 -12.79
C MET A 112 18.89 8.62 -12.88
N ASN A 113 18.87 9.55 -11.93
CA ASN A 113 19.93 10.55 -11.81
C ASN A 113 21.22 9.89 -11.26
N PRO A 114 22.32 9.86 -12.03
CA PRO A 114 23.57 9.19 -11.62
C PRO A 114 24.19 9.76 -10.35
N ASP A 115 23.93 11.03 -10.02
CA ASP A 115 24.57 11.72 -8.89
C ASP A 115 23.96 11.35 -7.53
N ILE A 116 22.68 10.96 -7.51
CA ILE A 116 21.92 10.70 -6.28
C ILE A 116 21.32 9.30 -6.20
N GLY A 117 20.95 8.72 -7.34
CA GLY A 117 20.45 7.34 -7.45
C GLY A 117 19.33 6.98 -6.46
N LEU A 118 19.33 5.72 -6.03
CA LEU A 118 18.39 5.19 -5.04
C LEU A 118 18.41 5.95 -3.70
N LEU A 119 19.57 6.47 -3.30
CA LEU A 119 19.73 7.25 -2.06
C LEU A 119 19.01 8.60 -2.12
N GLY A 120 18.90 9.17 -3.33
CA GLY A 120 18.09 10.37 -3.59
C GLY A 120 16.60 10.10 -3.40
N ILE A 121 16.10 8.92 -3.81
CA ILE A 121 14.71 8.51 -3.58
C ILE A 121 14.44 8.47 -2.08
N PHE A 122 15.30 7.80 -1.32
CA PHE A 122 15.09 7.67 0.11
C PHE A 122 15.17 9.00 0.86
N GLY A 123 16.18 9.84 0.56
CA GLY A 123 16.30 11.17 1.16
C GLY A 123 15.12 12.08 0.80
N ALA A 124 14.69 12.06 -0.46
CA ALA A 124 13.50 12.80 -0.90
C ALA A 124 12.22 12.32 -0.20
N THR A 125 12.06 11.00 -0.04
CA THR A 125 10.87 10.40 0.58
C THR A 125 10.80 10.68 2.09
N ILE A 126 11.93 10.62 2.80
CA ILE A 126 12.02 10.99 4.22
C ILE A 126 11.63 12.46 4.41
N ALA A 127 12.25 13.37 3.66
CA ALA A 127 11.99 14.79 3.79
C ALA A 127 10.56 15.16 3.37
N ALA A 128 10.07 14.58 2.27
CA ALA A 128 8.70 14.77 1.83
C ALA A 128 7.70 14.26 2.87
N GLY A 129 7.90 13.06 3.44
CA GLY A 129 7.06 12.52 4.51
C GLY A 129 7.03 13.40 5.76
N PHE A 130 8.17 13.98 6.14
CA PHE A 130 8.23 14.97 7.21
C PHE A 130 7.45 16.25 6.87
N ILE A 131 7.67 16.83 5.68
CA ILE A 131 6.99 18.03 5.22
C ILE A 131 5.47 17.81 5.15
N THR A 132 5.01 16.70 4.57
CA THR A 132 3.58 16.42 4.44
C THR A 132 2.93 16.10 5.78
N THR A 133 3.63 15.47 6.72
CA THR A 133 3.15 15.32 8.11
C THR A 133 2.88 16.68 8.75
N LEU A 134 3.76 17.67 8.54
CA LEU A 134 3.55 19.04 9.01
C LEU A 134 2.41 19.75 8.28
N LEU A 135 2.24 19.47 6.98
CA LEU A 135 1.16 20.03 6.17
C LEU A 135 -0.20 19.33 6.35
N ALA A 136 -0.27 18.17 7.00
CA ALA A 136 -1.50 17.41 7.18
C ALA A 136 -2.69 18.24 7.72
N PRO A 137 -2.52 19.15 8.71
CA PRO A 137 -3.60 20.02 9.17
C PRO A 137 -4.07 21.02 8.11
N LEU A 138 -3.16 21.50 7.25
CA LEU A 138 -3.50 22.38 6.14
C LEU A 138 -4.31 21.61 5.09
N ILE A 139 -3.86 20.42 4.71
CA ILE A 139 -4.56 19.56 3.74
C ILE A 139 -5.96 19.19 4.24
N GLY A 140 -6.10 18.87 5.53
CA GLY A 140 -7.42 18.61 6.13
C GLY A 140 -8.39 19.80 6.05
N ARG A 141 -7.90 21.05 6.07
CA ARG A 141 -8.74 22.24 5.82
C ARG A 141 -9.08 22.43 4.35
N LEU A 142 -8.21 21.98 3.46
CA LEU A 142 -8.41 22.03 2.00
C LEU A 142 -9.31 20.90 1.49
N MET A 143 -9.77 20.00 2.35
CA MET A 143 -10.70 18.91 2.00
C MET A 143 -11.89 19.32 1.11
N PRO A 144 -12.55 20.47 1.31
CA PRO A 144 -13.65 20.88 0.43
C PRO A 144 -13.23 21.15 -1.03
N LEU A 145 -11.93 21.34 -1.30
CA LEU A 145 -11.39 21.57 -2.65
C LEU A 145 -11.21 20.28 -3.46
N PHE A 146 -11.30 19.11 -2.81
CA PHE A 146 -11.11 17.81 -3.44
C PHE A 146 -12.44 17.03 -3.44
N PRO A 147 -13.39 17.38 -4.33
CA PRO A 147 -14.64 16.63 -4.45
C PRO A 147 -14.35 15.18 -4.86
N PRO A 148 -15.30 14.23 -4.65
CA PRO A 148 -15.14 12.82 -5.03
C PRO A 148 -14.71 12.61 -6.49
N LEU A 149 -15.05 13.55 -7.37
CA LEU A 149 -14.60 13.57 -8.77
C LEU A 149 -13.06 13.61 -8.89
N VAL A 150 -12.37 14.43 -8.09
CA VAL A 150 -10.89 14.55 -8.15
C VAL A 150 -10.26 13.24 -7.70
N THR A 151 -10.69 12.71 -6.56
CA THR A 151 -10.23 11.41 -6.05
C THR A 151 -10.46 10.30 -7.08
N GLY A 152 -11.66 10.24 -7.68
CA GLY A 152 -11.98 9.23 -8.70
C GLY A 152 -11.10 9.33 -9.95
N VAL A 153 -10.83 10.54 -10.44
CA VAL A 153 -9.93 10.77 -11.59
C VAL A 153 -8.49 10.39 -11.25
N VAL A 154 -7.99 10.73 -10.06
CA VAL A 154 -6.64 10.35 -9.60
C VAL A 154 -6.50 8.83 -9.52
N ILE A 155 -7.43 8.15 -8.84
CA ILE A 155 -7.41 6.68 -8.72
C ILE A 155 -7.49 6.01 -10.10
N THR A 156 -8.35 6.51 -10.99
CA THR A 156 -8.47 5.98 -12.35
C THR A 156 -7.17 6.17 -13.14
N SER A 157 -6.53 7.33 -13.03
CA SER A 157 -5.24 7.61 -13.68
C SER A 157 -4.13 6.67 -13.18
N ILE A 158 -4.07 6.43 -11.86
CA ILE A 158 -3.13 5.47 -11.26
C ILE A 158 -3.41 4.07 -11.81
N GLY A 159 -4.67 3.61 -11.80
CA GLY A 159 -5.06 2.30 -12.34
C GLY A 159 -4.69 2.11 -13.81
N LEU A 160 -4.96 3.11 -14.65
CA LEU A 160 -4.58 3.09 -16.07
C LEU A 160 -3.06 3.02 -16.27
N SER A 161 -2.30 3.68 -15.41
CA SER A 161 -0.83 3.65 -15.45
C SER A 161 -0.28 2.26 -15.08
N ILE A 162 -0.92 1.56 -14.15
CA ILE A 162 -0.51 0.20 -13.72
C ILE A 162 -0.81 -0.86 -14.78
N ILE A 163 -1.85 -0.68 -15.61
CA ILE A 163 -2.19 -1.64 -16.68
C ILE A 163 -0.98 -1.88 -17.60
N GLN A 164 -0.22 -0.84 -17.93
CA GLN A 164 0.96 -0.98 -18.79
C GLN A 164 2.02 -1.88 -18.15
N VAL A 165 2.22 -1.75 -16.84
CA VAL A 165 3.15 -2.59 -16.06
C VAL A 165 2.68 -4.03 -16.04
N GLY A 166 1.38 -4.25 -15.82
CA GLY A 166 0.80 -5.59 -15.86
C GLY A 166 0.97 -6.27 -17.23
N ILE A 167 0.83 -5.52 -18.32
CA ILE A 167 1.07 -6.00 -19.68
C ILE A 167 2.55 -6.31 -19.90
N ASP A 168 3.46 -5.43 -19.47
CA ASP A 168 4.91 -5.64 -19.58
C ASP A 168 5.32 -6.93 -18.85
N TRP A 169 4.78 -7.18 -17.66
CA TRP A 169 5.01 -8.41 -16.90
C TRP A 169 4.38 -9.64 -17.57
N ALA A 170 3.17 -9.52 -18.10
CA ALA A 170 2.51 -10.61 -18.83
C ALA A 170 3.27 -11.01 -20.11
N ALA A 171 3.93 -10.05 -20.75
CA ALA A 171 4.76 -10.28 -21.91
C ALA A 171 6.16 -10.84 -21.58
N GLY A 172 6.48 -11.12 -20.30
CA GLY A 172 7.75 -11.70 -19.89
C GLY A 172 8.76 -10.72 -19.27
N GLY A 173 8.34 -9.47 -19.00
CA GLY A 173 9.15 -8.45 -18.35
C GLY A 173 9.97 -7.60 -19.32
N LYS A 174 10.04 -6.29 -19.05
CA LYS A 174 10.85 -5.37 -19.86
C LYS A 174 12.33 -5.76 -19.79
N GLY A 175 13.00 -5.77 -20.94
CA GLY A 175 14.41 -6.17 -21.04
C GLY A 175 14.64 -7.67 -21.26
N ASN A 176 13.59 -8.51 -21.26
CA ASN A 176 13.71 -9.92 -21.61
C ASN A 176 13.92 -10.08 -23.14
N PRO A 177 14.95 -10.82 -23.61
CA PRO A 177 15.13 -11.12 -25.02
C PRO A 177 13.94 -11.85 -25.67
N GLN A 178 13.14 -12.54 -24.86
CA GLN A 178 11.92 -13.26 -25.28
C GLN A 178 10.64 -12.47 -24.94
N TYR A 179 10.73 -11.13 -24.89
CA TYR A 179 9.56 -10.28 -24.66
C TYR A 179 8.47 -10.55 -25.70
N GLY A 180 7.24 -10.77 -25.23
CA GLY A 180 6.09 -11.10 -26.08
C GLY A 180 6.04 -12.56 -26.53
N ASN A 181 6.84 -13.46 -25.95
CA ASN A 181 6.74 -14.89 -26.23
C ASN A 181 5.30 -15.39 -25.95
N PRO A 182 4.65 -16.09 -26.90
CA PRO A 182 3.32 -16.65 -26.72
C PRO A 182 3.14 -17.51 -25.47
N VAL A 183 4.21 -18.15 -24.98
CA VAL A 183 4.18 -18.96 -23.75
C VAL A 183 3.88 -18.08 -22.53
N TYR A 184 4.58 -16.94 -22.36
CA TYR A 184 4.37 -16.02 -21.24
C TYR A 184 2.96 -15.43 -21.27
N LEU A 185 2.54 -14.96 -22.45
CA LEU A 185 1.19 -14.43 -22.64
C LEU A 185 0.11 -15.49 -22.38
N GLY A 186 0.35 -16.74 -22.81
CA GLY A 186 -0.54 -17.87 -22.56
C GLY A 186 -0.67 -18.19 -21.06
N ILE A 187 0.44 -18.19 -20.32
CA ILE A 187 0.45 -18.37 -18.86
C ILE A 187 -0.32 -17.24 -18.18
N SER A 188 -0.02 -15.98 -18.51
CA SER A 188 -0.71 -14.83 -17.91
C SER A 188 -2.20 -14.80 -18.21
N PHE A 189 -2.60 -15.18 -19.43
CA PHE A 189 -4.01 -15.29 -19.80
C PHE A 189 -4.71 -16.42 -19.06
N ALA A 190 -4.05 -17.57 -18.87
CA ALA A 190 -4.58 -18.67 -18.07
C ALA A 190 -4.78 -18.26 -16.60
N VAL A 191 -3.80 -17.54 -16.02
CA VAL A 191 -3.90 -16.99 -14.65
C VAL A 191 -5.05 -15.99 -14.54
N LEU A 192 -5.18 -15.08 -15.51
CA LEU A 192 -6.28 -14.12 -15.55
C LEU A 192 -7.64 -14.81 -15.58
N ILE A 193 -7.83 -15.79 -16.48
CA ILE A 193 -9.06 -16.59 -16.54
C ILE A 193 -9.31 -17.28 -15.22
N PHE A 194 -8.29 -17.90 -14.63
CA PHE A 194 -8.42 -18.58 -13.35
C PHE A 194 -8.90 -17.64 -12.24
N ILE A 195 -8.29 -16.45 -12.12
CA ILE A 195 -8.71 -15.42 -11.15
C ILE A 195 -10.16 -15.01 -11.40
N LEU A 196 -10.54 -14.77 -12.66
CA LEU A 196 -11.91 -14.37 -13.03
C LEU A 196 -12.94 -15.47 -12.73
N LEU A 197 -12.60 -16.74 -12.95
CA LEU A 197 -13.47 -17.87 -12.62
C LEU A 197 -13.66 -18.00 -11.10
N ILE A 198 -12.58 -17.89 -10.31
CA ILE A 198 -12.68 -17.96 -8.85
C ILE A 198 -13.49 -16.79 -8.31
N THR A 199 -13.20 -15.55 -8.73
CA THR A 199 -13.97 -14.37 -8.29
C THR A 199 -15.43 -14.42 -8.71
N ARG A 200 -15.76 -15.04 -9.85
CA ARG A 200 -17.15 -15.17 -10.32
C ARG A 200 -17.93 -16.29 -9.62
N TYR A 201 -17.32 -17.47 -9.42
CA TYR A 201 -18.04 -18.67 -8.96
C TYR A 201 -17.85 -18.97 -7.48
N ALA A 202 -16.73 -18.57 -6.88
CA ALA A 202 -16.48 -18.80 -5.47
C ALA A 202 -17.17 -17.74 -4.60
N LYS A 203 -17.47 -18.09 -3.34
CA LYS A 203 -18.15 -17.21 -2.38
C LYS A 203 -17.33 -17.09 -1.09
N GLY A 204 -17.49 -15.95 -0.42
CA GLY A 204 -16.84 -15.69 0.88
C GLY A 204 -15.31 -15.65 0.76
N PHE A 205 -14.63 -16.37 1.66
CA PHE A 205 -13.17 -16.35 1.80
C PHE A 205 -12.43 -16.61 0.48
N MET A 206 -12.88 -17.61 -0.31
CA MET A 206 -12.18 -18.02 -1.52
C MET A 206 -12.19 -16.95 -2.62
N SER A 207 -13.22 -16.09 -2.66
CA SER A 207 -13.26 -14.94 -3.58
C SER A 207 -12.27 -13.85 -3.18
N ASN A 208 -12.00 -13.69 -1.89
CA ASN A 208 -11.11 -12.64 -1.38
C ASN A 208 -9.63 -12.97 -1.64
N VAL A 209 -9.25 -14.25 -1.61
CA VAL A 209 -7.88 -14.73 -1.88
C VAL A 209 -7.67 -15.17 -3.34
N ALA A 210 -8.61 -14.84 -4.24
CA ALA A 210 -8.56 -15.27 -5.65
C ALA A 210 -7.25 -14.87 -6.36
N VAL A 211 -6.75 -13.65 -6.10
CA VAL A 211 -5.48 -13.17 -6.66
C VAL A 211 -4.31 -14.04 -6.19
N LEU A 212 -4.23 -14.35 -4.89
CA LEU A 212 -3.19 -15.23 -4.35
C LEU A 212 -3.26 -16.64 -4.95
N LEU A 213 -4.46 -17.21 -5.03
CA LEU A 213 -4.65 -18.52 -5.68
C LEU A 213 -4.22 -18.46 -7.15
N GLY A 214 -4.47 -17.34 -7.82
CA GLY A 214 -3.96 -17.06 -9.16
C GLY A 214 -2.44 -17.05 -9.24
N ILE A 215 -1.76 -16.43 -8.27
CA ILE A 215 -0.29 -16.43 -8.18
C ILE A 215 0.23 -17.87 -7.98
N VAL A 216 -0.37 -18.65 -7.08
CA VAL A 216 0.00 -20.06 -6.85
C VAL A 216 -0.23 -20.89 -8.12
N PHE A 217 -1.40 -20.74 -8.76
CA PHE A 217 -1.72 -21.41 -10.01
C PHE A 217 -0.74 -21.04 -11.13
N GLY A 218 -0.42 -19.76 -11.28
CA GLY A 218 0.56 -19.25 -12.24
C GLY A 218 1.95 -19.82 -12.00
N PHE A 219 2.40 -19.85 -10.74
CA PHE A 219 3.67 -20.47 -10.38
C PHE A 219 3.72 -21.96 -10.75
N LEU A 220 2.67 -22.73 -10.45
CA LEU A 220 2.60 -24.15 -10.82
C LEU A 220 2.62 -24.34 -12.34
N LEU A 221 1.90 -23.50 -13.09
CA LEU A 221 1.88 -23.56 -14.55
C LEU A 221 3.26 -23.23 -15.14
N SER A 222 3.91 -22.17 -14.66
CA SER A 222 5.27 -21.81 -15.06
C SER A 222 6.27 -22.91 -14.70
N TRP A 223 6.10 -23.57 -13.56
CA TRP A 223 6.95 -24.69 -13.16
C TRP A 223 6.79 -25.89 -14.11
N MET A 224 5.55 -26.23 -14.49
CA MET A 224 5.28 -27.27 -15.48
C MET A 224 5.84 -26.93 -16.88
N MET A 225 5.87 -25.65 -17.23
CA MET A 225 6.46 -25.16 -18.49
C MET A 225 7.99 -25.01 -18.42
N ASN A 226 8.61 -25.35 -17.29
CA ASN A 226 10.06 -25.29 -17.06
C ASN A 226 10.65 -23.86 -17.13
N GLU A 227 9.82 -22.85 -16.86
CA GLU A 227 10.19 -21.42 -16.85
C GLU A 227 10.59 -20.93 -15.45
N VAL A 228 10.58 -21.81 -14.45
CA VAL A 228 10.93 -21.47 -13.05
C VAL A 228 12.38 -21.84 -12.76
N ASN A 229 13.17 -20.83 -12.40
CA ASN A 229 14.52 -21.03 -11.91
C ASN A 229 14.56 -20.94 -10.38
N LEU A 230 14.85 -22.07 -9.72
CA LEU A 230 15.00 -22.18 -8.26
C LEU A 230 16.44 -22.00 -7.78
N SER A 231 17.38 -21.66 -8.68
CA SER A 231 18.77 -21.37 -8.31
C SER A 231 18.81 -20.20 -7.31
N GLY A 232 19.46 -20.40 -6.16
CA GLY A 232 19.54 -19.41 -5.08
C GLY A 232 18.49 -19.57 -3.98
N LEU A 233 17.48 -20.44 -4.13
CA LEU A 233 16.53 -20.72 -3.05
C LEU A 233 17.21 -21.38 -1.84
N HIS A 234 18.24 -22.20 -2.09
CA HIS A 234 19.01 -22.87 -1.04
C HIS A 234 19.95 -21.92 -0.28
N ASP A 235 20.35 -20.81 -0.90
CA ASP A 235 21.24 -19.81 -0.31
C ASP A 235 20.44 -18.76 0.49
N ALA A 236 19.12 -18.74 0.33
CA ALA A 236 18.24 -17.84 1.07
C ALA A 236 18.14 -18.26 2.53
N SER A 237 18.41 -17.31 3.43
CA SER A 237 18.28 -17.54 4.87
C SER A 237 16.81 -17.66 5.28
N TRP A 238 16.50 -18.63 6.15
CA TRP A 238 15.15 -18.81 6.72
C TRP A 238 14.67 -17.59 7.51
N PHE A 239 15.62 -16.87 8.13
CA PHE A 239 15.37 -15.60 8.80
C PHE A 239 16.35 -14.57 8.26
N ALA A 240 15.80 -13.52 7.65
CA ALA A 240 16.55 -12.32 7.30
C ALA A 240 16.07 -11.21 8.24
N ILE A 241 16.99 -10.71 9.07
CA ILE A 241 16.71 -9.49 9.81
C ILE A 241 16.74 -8.36 8.78
N VAL A 242 15.70 -7.53 8.75
CA VAL A 242 15.73 -6.26 8.02
C VAL A 242 16.86 -5.45 8.64
N THR A 243 18.04 -5.49 8.01
CA THR A 243 19.23 -4.85 8.56
C THR A 243 19.13 -3.36 8.29
N PRO A 244 19.11 -2.59 9.37
CA PRO A 244 18.98 -1.18 9.25
C PRO A 244 20.34 -0.64 8.64
N MET A 245 20.30 0.31 7.67
CA MET A 245 21.43 0.83 6.84
C MET A 245 21.96 0.02 5.66
N SER A 246 21.16 -0.85 5.05
CA SER A 246 21.68 -1.74 4.00
C SER A 246 22.06 -1.07 2.67
N PHE A 247 21.54 0.13 2.39
CA PHE A 247 21.78 0.85 1.12
C PHE A 247 22.73 2.05 1.22
N GLY A 248 23.06 2.52 2.44
CA GLY A 248 23.88 3.72 2.67
C GLY A 248 23.09 4.88 3.28
N MET A 249 23.66 6.10 3.27
CA MET A 249 23.03 7.29 3.85
C MET A 249 22.16 8.04 2.82
N PRO A 250 21.00 8.61 3.21
CA PRO A 250 20.13 9.36 2.31
C PRO A 250 20.84 10.60 1.74
N ILE A 251 20.55 10.89 0.47
CA ILE A 251 20.96 12.14 -0.17
C ILE A 251 19.74 13.06 -0.26
N PHE A 252 19.82 14.22 0.38
CA PHE A 252 18.74 15.20 0.42
C PHE A 252 18.90 16.21 -0.72
N ASP A 253 18.35 15.89 -1.88
CA ASP A 253 18.31 16.81 -3.03
C ASP A 253 17.03 17.67 -3.04
N PRO A 254 17.12 19.01 -3.03
CA PRO A 254 15.95 19.89 -2.97
C PRO A 254 14.92 19.68 -4.08
N VAL A 255 15.35 19.37 -5.32
CA VAL A 255 14.44 19.18 -6.46
C VAL A 255 13.65 17.87 -6.29
N SER A 256 14.34 16.82 -5.86
CA SER A 256 13.75 15.51 -5.55
C SER A 256 12.77 15.61 -4.37
N ILE A 257 13.13 16.36 -3.32
CA ILE A 257 12.25 16.63 -2.17
C ILE A 257 10.97 17.34 -2.61
N LEU A 258 11.10 18.39 -3.41
CA LEU A 258 9.95 19.14 -3.92
C LEU A 258 9.03 18.25 -4.77
N THR A 259 9.62 17.44 -5.65
CA THR A 259 8.91 16.49 -6.50
C THR A 259 8.13 15.47 -5.66
N MET A 260 8.80 14.83 -4.69
CA MET A 260 8.16 13.85 -3.80
C MET A 260 7.11 14.49 -2.91
N THR A 261 7.31 15.73 -2.46
CA THR A 261 6.30 16.46 -1.67
C THR A 261 5.03 16.68 -2.49
N ALA A 262 5.15 17.08 -3.75
CA ALA A 262 3.99 17.26 -4.63
C ALA A 262 3.22 15.96 -4.85
N VAL A 263 3.94 14.85 -5.01
CA VAL A 263 3.36 13.51 -5.14
C VAL A 263 2.63 13.11 -3.86
N LEU A 264 3.23 13.31 -2.69
CA LEU A 264 2.59 12.96 -1.42
C LEU A 264 1.32 13.78 -1.14
N ILE A 265 1.20 15.00 -1.68
CA ILE A 265 -0.07 15.75 -1.64
C ILE A 265 -1.15 15.01 -2.45
N ILE A 266 -0.81 14.45 -3.61
CA ILE A 266 -1.74 13.62 -4.41
C ILE A 266 -2.13 12.37 -3.63
N VAL A 267 -1.16 11.72 -2.99
CA VAL A 267 -1.40 10.54 -2.13
C VAL A 267 -2.34 10.89 -0.98
N PHE A 268 -2.22 12.06 -0.37
CA PHE A 268 -3.15 12.48 0.68
C PHE A 268 -4.58 12.60 0.16
N ILE A 269 -4.79 13.09 -1.06
CA ILE A 269 -6.12 13.17 -1.68
C ILE A 269 -6.70 11.76 -1.92
N GLU A 270 -5.85 10.83 -2.35
CA GLU A 270 -6.20 9.40 -2.52
C GLU A 270 -6.62 8.79 -1.17
N SER A 271 -5.77 8.90 -0.16
CA SER A 271 -6.02 8.38 1.19
C SER A 271 -7.28 8.96 1.83
N MET A 272 -7.53 10.26 1.66
CA MET A 272 -8.76 10.90 2.14
C MET A 272 -10.00 10.25 1.54
N GLY A 273 -9.99 9.97 0.24
CA GLY A 273 -11.07 9.26 -0.42
C GLY A 273 -11.30 7.86 0.15
N MET A 274 -10.21 7.12 0.38
CA MET A 274 -10.28 5.79 1.00
C MET A 274 -10.80 5.83 2.43
N PHE A 275 -10.39 6.83 3.22
CA PHE A 275 -10.89 7.00 4.59
C PHE A 275 -12.39 7.28 4.59
N LEU A 276 -12.86 8.21 3.76
CA LEU A 276 -14.29 8.53 3.65
C LEU A 276 -15.12 7.31 3.23
N ALA A 277 -14.68 6.59 2.19
CA ALA A 277 -15.33 5.37 1.74
C ALA A 277 -15.34 4.29 2.82
N LEU A 278 -14.23 4.11 3.55
CA LEU A 278 -14.17 3.16 4.65
C LEU A 278 -15.10 3.56 5.79
N GLY A 279 -15.18 4.85 6.13
CA GLY A 279 -16.10 5.39 7.12
C GLY A 279 -17.56 5.08 6.77
N GLU A 280 -17.94 5.21 5.51
CA GLU A 280 -19.27 4.82 5.02
C GLU A 280 -19.52 3.31 5.14
N ILE A 281 -18.54 2.48 4.76
CA ILE A 281 -18.63 1.01 4.86
C ILE A 281 -18.83 0.55 6.31
N VAL A 282 -18.11 1.15 7.26
CA VAL A 282 -18.22 0.78 8.69
C VAL A 282 -19.29 1.56 9.45
N GLY A 283 -20.01 2.48 8.79
CA GLY A 283 -21.04 3.31 9.41
C GLY A 283 -20.52 4.39 10.37
N ARG A 284 -19.24 4.78 10.29
CA ARG A 284 -18.63 5.85 11.10
C ARG A 284 -18.51 7.15 10.29
N LYS A 285 -19.15 8.21 10.76
CA LYS A 285 -18.95 9.56 10.22
C LYS A 285 -17.57 10.07 10.63
N LEU A 286 -16.71 10.32 9.65
CA LEU A 286 -15.38 10.87 9.88
C LEU A 286 -15.42 12.39 9.99
N SER A 287 -14.77 12.93 11.02
CA SER A 287 -14.52 14.36 11.12
C SER A 287 -13.25 14.77 10.39
N SER A 288 -13.09 16.06 10.07
CA SER A 288 -11.83 16.59 9.53
C SER A 288 -10.63 16.29 10.44
N HIS A 289 -10.85 16.20 11.75
CA HIS A 289 -9.77 15.87 12.68
C HIS A 289 -9.31 14.41 12.55
N ASP A 290 -10.25 13.48 12.33
CA ASP A 290 -9.92 12.06 12.14
C ASP A 290 -9.11 11.86 10.84
N ILE A 291 -9.49 12.58 9.79
CA ILE A 291 -8.76 12.60 8.52
C ILE A 291 -7.34 13.17 8.73
N ILE A 292 -7.18 14.30 9.42
CA ILE A 292 -5.85 14.87 9.70
C ILE A 292 -4.98 13.88 10.48
N ARG A 293 -5.56 13.16 11.45
CA ARG A 293 -4.86 12.11 12.21
C ARG A 293 -4.43 10.95 11.33
N GLY A 294 -5.26 10.56 10.37
CA GLY A 294 -4.94 9.55 9.37
C GLY A 294 -3.79 10.01 8.46
N LEU A 295 -3.90 11.21 7.87
CA LEU A 295 -2.88 11.77 6.98
C LEU A 295 -1.52 11.97 7.66
N ARG A 296 -1.49 12.25 8.96
CA ARG A 296 -0.23 12.28 9.72
C ARG A 296 0.45 10.92 9.77
N VAL A 297 -0.32 9.83 9.89
CA VAL A 297 0.25 8.49 9.87
C VAL A 297 0.74 8.13 8.47
N ASP A 298 0.06 8.57 7.41
CA ASP A 298 0.54 8.38 6.04
C ASP A 298 1.92 9.02 5.84
N GLY A 299 2.08 10.28 6.26
CA GLY A 299 3.36 11.00 6.18
C GLY A 299 4.45 10.38 7.06
N VAL A 300 4.13 10.03 8.31
CA VAL A 300 5.06 9.35 9.23
C VAL A 300 5.43 7.96 8.72
N GLY A 301 4.48 7.24 8.14
CA GLY A 301 4.68 5.92 7.56
C GLY A 301 5.58 5.98 6.34
N THR A 302 5.38 6.97 5.47
CA THR A 302 6.26 7.21 4.31
C THR A 302 7.69 7.54 4.76
N MET A 303 7.84 8.38 5.79
CA MET A 303 9.13 8.67 6.39
C MET A 303 9.75 7.40 7.01
N GLY A 304 8.96 6.63 7.74
CA GLY A 304 9.38 5.40 8.41
C GLY A 304 9.76 4.29 7.44
N ASP A 305 9.10 4.18 6.30
CA ASP A 305 9.39 3.19 5.26
C ASP A 305 10.72 3.47 4.57
N ALA A 306 10.90 4.70 4.09
CA ALA A 306 12.17 5.13 3.54
C ALA A 306 13.30 5.13 4.58
N ALA A 307 12.99 5.41 5.84
CA ALA A 307 13.95 5.35 6.93
C ALA A 307 14.27 3.90 7.34
N ASN A 308 13.33 2.96 7.34
CA ASN A 308 13.59 1.55 7.69
C ASN A 308 14.47 0.84 6.63
N LEU A 309 14.51 1.40 5.43
CA LEU A 309 15.43 1.00 4.36
C LEU A 309 16.84 1.58 4.51
N LEU A 310 17.02 2.58 5.39
CA LEU A 310 18.23 3.43 5.48
C LEU A 310 18.88 3.52 6.86
N ILE A 311 18.08 3.51 7.91
CA ILE A 311 18.47 3.41 9.31
C ILE A 311 18.64 1.97 9.55
#